data_AF-A0A957WXV0-F1
#
_entry.id   AF-A0A957WXV0-F1
#
_cell.length_a   1.000
_cell.length_b   1.000
_cell.length_c   1.000
_cell.angle_alpha   90.00
_cell.angle_beta   90.00
_cell.angle_gamma   90.00
#
_symmetry.space_group_name_H-M   'P 1'
#
loop_
_entity.id
_entity.type
_entity.pdbx_description
1 polymer ?
#
loop_
_entity_poly.entity_id
_entity_poly.type
_entity_poly.pdbx_seq_one_letter_code
_entity_poly.pdbx_strand_id
1 'polypeptide(L)'
;MNSTPTFYALLIGIDRYDPRSRVPHLRGCTTDAEQMERLLRERFGVPAANILRLTNEEATHQRIKVAFREHLIENARRSASAKLDREEESTPAFLFQYSGHGSQAIDETGSEPDGLDETLVPYDSRTPGVFDIKDWEVGALIEELNQFSENVTVILDCCHSGSGTRDVQAALTRRCAPDLRPQPVDSRRPSHRAVTRAVGAGNWEIGGQHVLLAGCRDTEESHEYALFAGGRRYWQGAMSYFLQQELRQVPPTRVTTYRELFARVRHAVNKTYNNQMPQCEGDIDRAIFGGLRPVREAFYTIVDRRDGLVWIDGGVAHGLTVGSELLVFPPETRLRATAGTPLATLRIVEDGAVTSG
;
A
#
# COMPACT_ATOMS: atom_id res chain seq x y z
N MET A 1 -21.47 -4.66 -20.83
CA MET A 1 -21.34 -5.40 -19.56
C MET A 1 -19.89 -5.22 -19.13
N ASN A 2 -19.58 -4.46 -18.09
CA ASN A 2 -18.19 -4.33 -17.62
C ASN A 2 -17.81 -5.65 -16.96
N SER A 3 -16.99 -6.45 -17.64
CA SER A 3 -16.35 -7.61 -17.03
C SER A 3 -15.51 -7.13 -15.85
N THR A 4 -15.72 -7.76 -14.68
CA THR A 4 -14.81 -7.58 -13.54
C THR A 4 -13.42 -8.05 -13.97
N PRO A 5 -12.35 -7.28 -13.74
CA PRO A 5 -11.02 -7.72 -14.12
C PRO A 5 -10.67 -9.02 -13.41
N THR A 6 -9.99 -9.91 -14.11
CA THR A 6 -9.36 -11.09 -13.50
C THR A 6 -8.50 -10.62 -12.33
N PHE A 7 -8.63 -11.24 -11.17
CA PHE A 7 -7.96 -10.80 -9.95
C PHE A 7 -7.18 -11.98 -9.37
N TYR A 8 -5.87 -11.80 -9.13
CA TYR A 8 -5.00 -12.68 -8.37
C TYR A 8 -4.56 -12.06 -7.04
N ALA A 9 -4.55 -12.85 -5.97
CA ALA A 9 -4.12 -12.40 -4.64
C ALA A 9 -3.17 -13.40 -3.98
N LEU A 10 -2.11 -12.88 -3.37
CA LEU A 10 -1.24 -13.58 -2.42
C LEU A 10 -1.48 -12.99 -1.03
N LEU A 11 -2.02 -13.78 -0.12
CA LEU A 11 -2.41 -13.37 1.22
C LEU A 11 -1.56 -14.07 2.27
N ILE A 12 -0.81 -13.31 3.06
CA ILE A 12 0.10 -13.84 4.08
C ILE A 12 -0.37 -13.41 5.47
N GLY A 13 -0.49 -14.37 6.39
CA GLY A 13 -0.87 -14.14 7.78
C GLY A 13 -0.05 -14.97 8.76
N ILE A 14 0.77 -14.34 9.60
CA ILE A 14 1.72 -15.02 10.49
C ILE A 14 1.44 -14.65 11.94
N ASP A 15 0.84 -15.59 12.69
CA ASP A 15 0.63 -15.47 14.14
C ASP A 15 1.70 -16.26 14.92
N ARG A 16 2.07 -17.43 14.40
CA ARG A 16 3.13 -18.27 14.98
C ARG A 16 4.42 -18.10 14.20
N TYR A 17 5.53 -18.16 14.92
CA TYR A 17 6.89 -18.11 14.39
C TYR A 17 7.65 -19.33 14.84
N ASP A 18 8.71 -19.71 14.12
CA ASP A 18 9.52 -20.87 14.49
C ASP A 18 10.07 -20.70 15.92
N PRO A 19 9.93 -21.69 16.83
CA PRO A 19 10.40 -21.56 18.22
C PRO A 19 11.89 -21.24 18.35
N ARG A 20 12.70 -21.58 17.33
CA ARG A 20 14.15 -21.29 17.29
C ARG A 20 14.45 -19.81 17.03
N SER A 21 13.51 -19.06 16.44
CA SER A 21 13.65 -17.64 16.08
C SER A 21 13.59 -16.70 17.30
N ARG A 22 12.94 -17.13 18.38
CA ARG A 22 12.58 -16.31 19.55
C ARG A 22 11.73 -15.07 19.22
N VAL A 23 11.15 -15.01 18.02
CA VAL A 23 10.19 -13.97 17.64
C VAL A 23 8.89 -14.22 18.42
N PRO A 24 8.34 -13.20 19.10
CA PRO A 24 7.06 -13.33 19.79
C PRO A 24 5.93 -13.78 18.86
N HIS A 25 4.94 -14.50 19.41
CA HIS A 25 3.74 -14.83 18.66
C HIS A 25 2.75 -13.66 18.67
N LEU A 26 2.06 -13.48 17.54
CA LEU A 26 0.97 -12.51 17.35
C LEU A 26 -0.39 -13.21 17.39
N ARG A 27 -1.45 -12.41 17.27
CA ARG A 27 -2.82 -12.90 17.10
C ARG A 27 -3.52 -12.12 16.00
N GLY A 28 -4.31 -12.85 15.21
CA GLY A 28 -5.23 -12.24 14.26
C GLY A 28 -4.64 -11.91 12.89
N CYS A 29 -3.36 -12.15 12.65
CA CYS A 29 -2.76 -12.04 11.32
C CYS A 29 -3.31 -13.13 10.39
N THR A 30 -3.54 -14.33 10.91
CA THR A 30 -4.22 -15.39 10.17
C THR A 30 -5.67 -15.01 9.87
N THR A 31 -6.38 -14.42 10.83
CA THR A 31 -7.73 -13.87 10.65
C THR A 31 -7.75 -12.80 9.56
N ASP A 32 -6.75 -11.92 9.48
CA ASP A 32 -6.66 -10.90 8.43
C ASP A 32 -6.61 -11.48 7.03
N ALA A 33 -5.78 -12.52 6.83
CA ALA A 33 -5.68 -13.22 5.56
C ALA A 33 -6.99 -13.96 5.21
N GLU A 34 -7.62 -14.61 6.20
CA GLU A 34 -8.89 -15.32 6.03
C GLU A 34 -10.05 -14.38 5.67
N GLN A 35 -10.14 -13.25 6.37
CA GLN A 35 -11.21 -12.29 6.15
C GLN A 35 -11.04 -11.54 4.83
N MET A 36 -9.80 -11.30 4.39
CA MET A 36 -9.54 -10.80 3.04
C MET A 36 -9.90 -11.82 1.97
N GLU A 37 -9.49 -13.09 2.11
CA GLU A 37 -9.87 -14.15 1.17
C GLU A 37 -11.40 -14.20 1.01
N ARG A 38 -12.11 -14.22 2.13
CA ARG A 38 -13.58 -14.21 2.15
C ARG A 38 -14.16 -12.99 1.46
N LEU A 39 -13.63 -11.80 1.74
CA LEU A 39 -14.05 -10.55 1.10
C LEU A 39 -13.87 -10.62 -0.43
N LEU A 40 -12.70 -11.04 -0.90
CA LEU A 40 -12.40 -11.15 -2.33
C LEU A 40 -13.36 -12.10 -3.04
N ARG A 41 -13.65 -13.25 -2.43
CA ARG A 41 -14.58 -14.25 -3.00
C ARG A 41 -16.02 -13.76 -2.99
N GLU A 42 -16.52 -13.28 -1.86
CA GLU A 42 -17.93 -12.95 -1.68
C GLU A 42 -18.32 -11.64 -2.35
N ARG A 43 -17.45 -10.62 -2.30
CA ARG A 43 -17.75 -9.28 -2.81
C ARG A 43 -17.20 -9.04 -4.21
N PHE A 44 -15.97 -9.48 -4.46
CA PHE A 44 -15.29 -9.22 -5.73
C PHE A 44 -15.37 -10.40 -6.71
N GLY A 45 -16.01 -11.51 -6.32
CA GLY A 45 -16.22 -12.67 -7.18
C GLY A 45 -14.91 -13.37 -7.58
N VAL A 46 -13.84 -13.16 -6.82
CA VAL A 46 -12.51 -13.72 -7.15
C VAL A 46 -12.56 -15.24 -7.01
N PRO A 47 -12.20 -16.01 -8.05
CA PRO A 47 -12.14 -17.46 -7.96
C PRO A 47 -11.14 -17.91 -6.89
N ALA A 48 -11.46 -18.95 -6.14
CA ALA A 48 -10.56 -19.49 -5.11
C ALA A 48 -9.19 -19.90 -5.69
N ALA A 49 -9.14 -20.39 -6.93
CA ALA A 49 -7.90 -20.75 -7.61
C ALA A 49 -6.97 -19.55 -7.87
N ASN A 50 -7.48 -18.33 -7.82
CA ASN A 50 -6.69 -17.12 -8.01
C ASN A 50 -6.21 -16.51 -6.67
N ILE A 51 -6.58 -17.12 -5.53
CA ILE A 51 -6.15 -16.67 -4.21
C ILE A 51 -5.22 -17.72 -3.62
N LEU A 52 -3.96 -17.34 -3.40
CA LEU A 52 -3.00 -18.16 -2.67
C LEU A 52 -2.85 -17.56 -1.26
N ARG A 53 -3.16 -18.36 -0.24
CA ARG A 53 -2.99 -17.97 1.15
C ARG A 53 -1.85 -18.78 1.78
N LEU A 54 -0.94 -18.10 2.47
CA LEU A 54 0.14 -18.72 3.25
C LEU A 54 -0.01 -18.29 4.71
N THR A 55 -0.14 -19.24 5.62
CA THR A 55 -0.27 -18.94 7.05
C THR A 55 0.76 -19.65 7.90
N ASN A 56 1.26 -18.95 8.93
CA ASN A 56 2.20 -19.49 9.93
C ASN A 56 3.34 -20.28 9.27
N GLU A 57 3.45 -21.59 9.54
CA GLU A 57 4.52 -22.48 9.08
C GLU A 57 4.67 -22.53 7.55
N GLU A 58 3.62 -22.19 6.79
CA GLU A 58 3.65 -22.12 5.32
C GLU A 58 4.35 -20.85 4.81
N ALA A 59 4.37 -19.79 5.61
CA ALA A 59 4.87 -18.47 5.23
C ALA A 59 6.36 -18.33 5.54
N THR A 60 7.17 -19.26 5.03
CA THR A 60 8.64 -19.21 5.14
C THR A 60 9.24 -18.17 4.20
N HIS A 61 10.46 -17.71 4.50
CA HIS A 61 11.19 -16.71 3.70
C HIS A 61 11.19 -17.11 2.22
N GLN A 62 11.58 -18.34 1.91
CA GLN A 62 11.64 -18.84 0.54
C GLN A 62 10.25 -19.02 -0.07
N ARG A 63 9.30 -19.58 0.68
CA ARG A 63 7.96 -19.86 0.16
C ARG A 63 7.21 -18.59 -0.22
N ILE A 64 7.38 -17.50 0.53
CA ILE A 64 6.80 -16.19 0.22
C ILE A 64 7.31 -15.68 -1.14
N LYS A 65 8.64 -15.68 -1.34
CA LYS A 65 9.26 -15.18 -2.58
C LYS A 65 8.88 -16.04 -3.80
N VAL A 66 8.87 -17.37 -3.62
CA VAL A 66 8.42 -18.32 -4.66
C VAL A 66 6.95 -18.11 -4.98
N ALA A 67 6.08 -18.00 -3.96
CA ALA A 67 4.66 -17.74 -4.15
C ALA A 67 4.41 -16.44 -4.91
N PHE A 68 5.15 -15.37 -4.60
CA PHE A 68 5.02 -14.11 -5.32
C PHE A 68 5.32 -14.29 -6.82
N ARG A 69 6.43 -14.97 -7.15
CA ARG A 69 6.80 -15.23 -8.55
C ARG A 69 5.81 -16.12 -9.27
N GLU A 70 5.54 -17.30 -8.73
CA GLU A 70 4.71 -18.31 -9.38
C GLU A 70 3.23 -17.92 -9.45
N HIS A 71 2.74 -17.19 -8.43
CA HIS A 71 1.32 -16.85 -8.34
C HIS A 71 0.99 -15.46 -8.90
N LEU A 72 1.81 -14.44 -8.66
CA LEU A 72 1.52 -13.10 -9.16
C LEU A 72 2.22 -12.86 -10.50
N ILE A 73 3.55 -13.00 -10.57
CA ILE A 73 4.33 -12.65 -11.77
C ILE A 73 4.00 -13.56 -12.95
N GLU A 74 3.96 -14.89 -12.76
CA GLU A 74 3.65 -15.80 -13.88
C GLU A 74 2.19 -15.69 -14.36
N ASN A 75 1.23 -15.37 -13.47
CA ASN A 75 -0.13 -15.07 -13.92
C ASN A 75 -0.19 -13.74 -14.69
N ALA A 76 0.54 -12.71 -14.24
CA ALA A 76 0.65 -11.44 -14.97
C ALA A 76 1.29 -11.62 -16.34
N ARG A 77 2.39 -12.38 -16.42
CA ARG A 77 3.05 -12.73 -17.69
C ARG A 77 2.10 -13.45 -18.64
N ARG A 78 1.38 -14.47 -18.16
CA ARG A 78 0.39 -15.21 -18.97
C ARG A 78 -0.72 -14.30 -19.48
N SER A 79 -1.24 -13.40 -18.63
CA SER A 79 -2.26 -12.44 -19.03
C SER A 79 -1.73 -11.40 -20.03
N ALA A 80 -0.50 -10.92 -19.87
CA ALA A 80 0.14 -10.00 -20.82
C ALA A 80 0.35 -10.65 -22.19
N SER A 81 0.79 -11.92 -22.23
CA SER A 81 0.93 -12.67 -23.48
C SER A 81 -0.43 -12.90 -24.17
N ALA A 82 -1.48 -13.23 -23.41
CA ALA A 82 -2.82 -13.46 -23.97
C ALA A 82 -3.48 -12.17 -24.51
N LYS A 83 -3.16 -11.01 -23.93
CA LYS A 83 -3.65 -9.70 -24.41
C LYS A 83 -3.13 -9.33 -25.80
N LEU A 84 -1.96 -9.80 -26.20
CA LEU A 84 -1.44 -9.53 -27.55
C LEU A 84 -2.37 -10.09 -28.63
N ASP A 85 -3.19 -11.09 -28.29
CA ASP A 85 -4.13 -11.75 -29.18
C ASP A 85 -5.57 -11.22 -29.07
N ARG A 86 -5.87 -10.26 -28.16
CA ARG A 86 -7.24 -9.79 -27.87
C ARG A 86 -7.30 -8.31 -27.49
N GLU A 87 -8.07 -7.52 -28.24
CA GLU A 87 -8.15 -6.06 -28.09
C GLU A 87 -8.93 -5.55 -26.85
N GLU A 88 -9.67 -6.40 -26.14
CA GLU A 88 -10.74 -5.93 -25.22
C GLU A 88 -10.73 -6.52 -23.80
N GLU A 89 -9.58 -6.95 -23.26
CA GLU A 89 -9.52 -7.50 -21.90
C GLU A 89 -9.04 -6.46 -20.86
N SER A 90 -9.85 -6.24 -19.82
CA SER A 90 -9.50 -5.39 -18.68
C SER A 90 -8.19 -5.86 -18.01
N THR A 91 -7.28 -4.95 -17.65
CA THR A 91 -6.02 -5.29 -16.98
C THR A 91 -6.27 -6.03 -15.66
N PRO A 92 -5.73 -7.26 -15.49
CA PRO A 92 -5.93 -8.03 -14.27
C PRO A 92 -5.39 -7.31 -13.04
N ALA A 93 -6.06 -7.50 -11.91
CA ALA A 93 -5.65 -6.98 -10.61
C ALA A 93 -4.73 -7.97 -9.88
N PHE A 94 -3.69 -7.44 -9.24
CA PHE A 94 -2.76 -8.22 -8.43
C PHE A 94 -2.70 -7.63 -7.02
N LEU A 95 -2.95 -8.46 -6.01
CA LEU A 95 -2.85 -8.08 -4.60
C LEU A 95 -1.77 -8.89 -3.90
N PHE A 96 -0.87 -8.20 -3.22
CA PHE A 96 0.01 -8.76 -2.21
C PHE A 96 -0.40 -8.21 -0.84
N GLN A 97 -0.87 -9.08 0.06
CA GLN A 97 -1.16 -8.71 1.44
C GLN A 97 -0.21 -9.45 2.39
N TYR A 98 0.40 -8.71 3.31
CA TYR A 98 1.15 -9.26 4.42
C TYR A 98 0.59 -8.75 5.76
N SER A 99 0.34 -9.68 6.67
CA SER A 99 0.03 -9.43 8.07
C SER A 99 0.95 -10.28 8.94
N GLY A 100 1.72 -9.64 9.80
CA GLY A 100 2.74 -10.30 10.62
C GLY A 100 3.63 -9.26 11.30
N HIS A 101 4.79 -9.67 11.79
CA HIS A 101 5.76 -8.76 12.37
C HIS A 101 6.47 -7.95 11.28
N GLY A 102 6.53 -6.65 11.48
CA GLY A 102 7.54 -5.79 10.88
C GLY A 102 8.76 -5.68 11.79
N SER A 103 9.91 -5.42 11.18
CA SER A 103 11.18 -5.18 11.87
C SER A 103 12.09 -4.32 11.00
N GLN A 104 13.27 -3.99 11.53
CA GLN A 104 14.40 -3.43 10.81
C GLN A 104 15.54 -4.46 10.72
N ALA A 105 16.43 -4.33 9.74
CA ALA A 105 17.68 -5.08 9.64
C ALA A 105 18.83 -4.15 9.22
N ILE A 106 20.09 -4.51 9.49
CA ILE A 106 21.24 -3.68 9.14
C ILE A 106 21.26 -3.39 7.62
N ASP A 107 21.28 -2.11 7.26
CA ASP A 107 21.58 -1.66 5.91
C ASP A 107 23.09 -1.70 5.69
N GLU A 108 23.52 -2.61 4.83
CA GLU A 108 24.93 -2.83 4.50
C GLU A 108 25.47 -1.81 3.48
N THR A 109 24.59 -1.04 2.85
CA THR A 109 24.91 -0.12 1.77
C THR A 109 24.96 1.34 2.22
N GLY A 110 24.35 1.67 3.35
CA GLY A 110 24.27 3.02 3.88
C GLY A 110 23.37 3.94 3.06
N SER A 111 22.38 3.38 2.36
CA SER A 111 21.32 4.14 1.69
C SER A 111 20.30 4.71 2.68
N GLU A 112 20.10 4.05 3.82
CA GLU A 112 19.10 4.46 4.81
C GLU A 112 19.67 5.47 5.82
N PRO A 113 18.92 6.55 6.17
CA PRO A 113 19.43 7.61 7.03
C PRO A 113 19.72 7.15 8.47
N ASP A 114 19.00 6.14 8.94
CA ASP A 114 19.20 5.49 10.25
C ASP A 114 20.10 4.24 10.16
N GLY A 115 20.53 3.86 8.95
CA GLY A 115 21.36 2.69 8.69
C GLY A 115 20.61 1.36 8.79
N LEU A 116 19.28 1.36 8.69
CA LEU A 116 18.45 0.16 8.82
C LEU A 116 17.46 0.03 7.66
N ASP A 117 17.44 -1.14 7.01
CA ASP A 117 16.40 -1.51 6.03
C ASP A 117 15.13 -1.96 6.77
N GLU A 118 13.96 -1.53 6.30
CA GLU A 118 12.69 -2.06 6.80
C GLU A 118 12.45 -3.48 6.30
N THR A 119 11.82 -4.32 7.12
CA THR A 119 11.70 -5.76 6.83
C THR A 119 10.33 -6.36 7.18
N LEU A 120 9.96 -7.39 6.44
CA LEU A 120 8.92 -8.36 6.77
C LEU A 120 9.56 -9.55 7.47
N VAL A 121 8.90 -10.09 8.50
CA VAL A 121 9.41 -11.25 9.26
C VAL A 121 8.64 -12.51 8.87
N PRO A 122 9.20 -13.39 8.01
CA PRO A 122 8.70 -14.73 7.77
C PRO A 122 8.64 -15.63 9.01
N TYR A 123 7.94 -16.75 8.90
CA TYR A 123 7.82 -17.75 9.97
C TYR A 123 9.18 -18.29 10.46
N ASP A 124 10.06 -18.63 9.52
CA ASP A 124 11.37 -19.23 9.77
C ASP A 124 12.51 -18.21 9.87
N SER A 125 12.18 -16.91 9.84
CA SER A 125 13.17 -15.86 10.05
C SER A 125 13.86 -16.01 11.38
N ARG A 126 15.11 -15.54 11.45
CA ARG A 126 15.96 -15.59 12.65
C ARG A 126 16.34 -16.99 13.13
N THR A 127 15.98 -18.03 12.38
CA THR A 127 16.60 -19.35 12.52
C THR A 127 18.00 -19.34 11.86
N PRO A 128 18.86 -20.35 12.14
CA PRO A 128 20.19 -20.41 11.55
C PRO A 128 20.15 -20.35 10.01
N GLY A 129 20.77 -19.32 9.42
CA GLY A 129 20.84 -19.13 7.98
C GLY A 129 19.63 -18.47 7.32
N VAL A 130 18.60 -18.07 8.08
CA VAL A 130 17.40 -17.39 7.55
C VAL A 130 17.27 -15.99 8.14
N PHE A 131 17.02 -15.01 7.27
CA PHE A 131 16.92 -13.59 7.59
C PHE A 131 15.52 -13.06 7.31
N ASP A 132 15.22 -11.89 7.86
CA ASP A 132 14.00 -11.14 7.53
C ASP A 132 14.03 -10.79 6.03
N ILE A 133 12.87 -10.56 5.39
CA ILE A 133 12.80 -10.11 3.98
C ILE A 133 12.87 -8.59 3.99
N LYS A 134 13.90 -8.01 3.36
CA LYS A 134 14.07 -6.56 3.26
C LYS A 134 13.07 -5.95 2.28
N ASP A 135 12.67 -4.71 2.54
CA ASP A 135 11.74 -3.94 1.71
C ASP A 135 12.16 -3.84 0.24
N TRP A 136 13.46 -3.64 -0.03
CA TRP A 136 13.99 -3.61 -1.39
C TRP A 136 13.83 -4.96 -2.11
N GLU A 137 13.80 -6.09 -1.39
CA GLU A 137 13.53 -7.41 -1.97
C GLU A 137 12.06 -7.55 -2.36
N VAL A 138 11.15 -6.95 -1.58
CA VAL A 138 9.72 -6.86 -1.93
C VAL A 138 9.52 -5.92 -3.11
N GLY A 139 10.16 -4.74 -3.09
CA GLY A 139 10.22 -3.81 -4.21
C GLY A 139 10.73 -4.47 -5.48
N ALA A 140 11.72 -5.35 -5.36
CA ALA A 140 12.25 -6.11 -6.49
C ALA A 140 11.21 -6.99 -7.19
N LEU A 141 10.40 -7.68 -6.38
CA LEU A 141 9.34 -8.56 -6.87
C LEU A 141 8.21 -7.74 -7.51
N ILE A 142 7.92 -6.56 -6.97
CA ILE A 142 6.91 -5.65 -7.53
C ILE A 142 7.40 -5.04 -8.85
N GLU A 143 8.65 -4.62 -8.95
CA GLU A 143 9.26 -4.17 -10.21
C GLU A 143 9.23 -5.27 -11.28
N GLU A 144 9.52 -6.53 -10.91
CA GLU A 144 9.42 -7.69 -11.81
C GLU A 144 7.97 -7.90 -12.28
N LEU A 145 6.99 -7.79 -11.37
CA LEU A 145 5.57 -7.84 -11.69
C LEU A 145 5.13 -6.68 -12.61
N ASN A 146 5.69 -5.49 -12.41
CA ASN A 146 5.36 -4.30 -13.19
C ASN A 146 5.84 -4.36 -14.64
N GLN A 147 6.71 -5.30 -15.00
CA GLN A 147 7.01 -5.59 -16.41
C GLN A 147 5.78 -6.10 -17.17
N PHE A 148 4.76 -6.62 -16.46
CA PHE A 148 3.58 -7.24 -17.06
C PHE A 148 2.26 -6.59 -16.65
N SER A 149 2.19 -5.89 -15.51
CA SER A 149 0.96 -5.21 -15.05
C SER A 149 1.24 -4.01 -14.14
N GLU A 150 0.50 -2.92 -14.36
CA GLU A 150 0.48 -1.74 -13.47
C GLU A 150 -0.59 -1.82 -12.38
N ASN A 151 -1.55 -2.75 -12.47
CA ASN A 151 -2.67 -2.87 -11.52
C ASN A 151 -2.28 -3.72 -10.29
N VAL A 152 -1.28 -3.23 -9.56
CA VAL A 152 -0.72 -3.88 -8.37
C VAL A 152 -1.15 -3.13 -7.12
N THR A 153 -1.61 -3.87 -6.11
CA THR A 153 -1.96 -3.37 -4.78
C THR A 153 -1.15 -4.13 -3.74
N VAL A 154 -0.59 -3.41 -2.79
CA VAL A 154 0.18 -3.93 -1.67
C VAL A 154 -0.49 -3.50 -0.38
N ILE A 155 -0.74 -4.45 0.52
CA ILE A 155 -1.30 -4.18 1.85
C ILE A 155 -0.34 -4.73 2.89
N LEU A 156 0.23 -3.84 3.71
CA LEU A 156 1.16 -4.20 4.77
C LEU A 156 0.57 -3.83 6.11
N ASP A 157 0.09 -4.84 6.85
CA ASP A 157 -0.40 -4.67 8.21
C ASP A 157 0.66 -5.17 9.21
N CYS A 158 1.73 -4.39 9.31
CA CYS A 158 2.90 -4.58 10.15
C CYS A 158 3.48 -3.19 10.51
N CYS A 159 4.37 -3.12 11.51
CA CYS A 159 5.10 -1.89 11.86
C CYS A 159 6.59 -2.13 11.99
N HIS A 160 7.39 -1.15 11.58
CA HIS A 160 8.82 -1.33 11.36
C HIS A 160 9.67 -0.32 12.15
N SER A 161 9.06 0.76 12.64
CA SER A 161 9.79 1.92 13.12
C SER A 161 10.69 1.75 14.34
N GLY A 162 11.89 2.32 14.24
CA GLY A 162 12.87 2.46 15.31
C GLY A 162 12.65 3.64 16.28
N SER A 163 11.58 4.44 16.15
CA SER A 163 11.42 5.64 16.99
C SER A 163 11.19 5.26 18.47
N GLY A 164 12.12 5.66 19.33
CA GLY A 164 12.19 5.31 20.75
C GLY A 164 11.15 6.01 21.63
N THR A 165 9.86 5.87 21.34
CA THR A 165 8.79 6.25 22.26
C THR A 165 8.47 5.09 23.22
N ARG A 166 8.84 5.36 24.47
CA ARG A 166 8.77 4.56 25.70
C ARG A 166 7.39 3.93 25.96
N ASP A 167 7.45 2.75 26.59
CA ASP A 167 6.46 2.19 27.51
C ASP A 167 4.99 2.20 27.05
N VAL A 168 4.51 1.05 26.55
CA VAL A 168 3.45 0.21 27.18
C VAL A 168 2.97 -0.83 26.14
N GLN A 169 3.21 -2.13 26.45
CA GLN A 169 2.65 -3.33 25.79
C GLN A 169 3.18 -3.77 24.41
N ALA A 170 4.44 -4.27 24.39
CA ALA A 170 5.02 -5.07 23.29
C ALA A 170 4.23 -6.34 22.87
N ALA A 171 3.11 -6.66 23.53
CA ALA A 171 2.27 -7.83 23.25
C ALA A 171 1.03 -7.53 22.39
N LEU A 172 0.82 -6.27 21.97
CA LEU A 172 -0.35 -5.86 21.19
C LEU A 172 0.00 -5.24 19.83
N THR A 173 1.28 -5.32 19.44
CA THR A 173 1.84 -4.52 18.35
C THR A 173 2.55 -5.43 17.35
N ARG A 174 2.30 -5.19 16.06
CA ARG A 174 2.82 -6.02 14.96
C ARG A 174 4.27 -5.69 14.59
N ARG A 175 5.13 -5.67 15.59
CA ARG A 175 6.54 -5.28 15.53
C ARG A 175 7.41 -6.22 16.35
N CYS A 176 8.63 -6.51 15.87
CA CYS A 176 9.65 -7.11 16.71
C CYS A 176 10.98 -6.34 16.64
N ALA A 177 11.92 -6.68 17.52
CA ALA A 177 13.20 -5.99 17.62
C ALA A 177 14.01 -6.12 16.32
N PRO A 178 14.82 -5.10 15.95
CA PRO A 178 15.67 -5.16 14.77
C PRO A 178 16.57 -6.40 14.71
N ASP A 179 16.76 -6.95 13.51
CA ASP A 179 17.71 -8.01 13.23
C ASP A 179 19.11 -7.44 13.01
N LEU A 180 19.85 -7.33 14.12
CA LEU A 180 21.22 -6.82 14.14
C LEU A 180 22.29 -7.90 13.85
N ARG A 181 21.89 -9.09 13.39
CA ARG A 181 22.84 -10.11 12.96
C ARG A 181 23.60 -9.62 11.73
N PRO A 182 24.89 -9.99 11.57
CA PRO A 182 25.61 -9.75 10.32
C PRO A 182 24.83 -10.35 9.14
N GLN A 183 24.40 -9.48 8.24
CA GLN A 183 23.63 -9.86 7.06
C GLN A 183 24.58 -10.50 6.01
N PRO A 184 24.11 -11.46 5.19
CA PRO A 184 24.93 -12.12 4.19
C PRO A 184 25.36 -11.15 3.07
N VAL A 185 26.52 -11.37 2.46
CA VAL A 185 27.02 -10.45 1.39
C VAL A 185 26.03 -10.32 0.22
N ASP A 186 25.25 -11.37 -0.05
CA ASP A 186 24.23 -11.39 -1.10
C ASP A 186 22.91 -10.70 -0.71
N SER A 187 22.72 -10.26 0.55
CA SER A 187 21.61 -9.40 0.96
C SER A 187 21.87 -7.91 0.73
N ARG A 188 23.01 -7.57 0.12
CA ARG A 188 23.30 -6.20 -0.29
C ARG A 188 22.43 -5.80 -1.45
N ARG A 189 21.83 -4.62 -1.32
CA ARG A 189 21.12 -3.97 -2.43
C ARG A 189 22.07 -3.85 -3.64
N PRO A 190 21.67 -4.30 -4.85
CA PRO A 190 22.47 -4.09 -6.04
C PRO A 190 22.65 -2.59 -6.32
N SER A 191 23.89 -2.15 -6.56
CA SER A 191 24.27 -0.74 -6.74
C SER A 191 23.58 -0.01 -7.89
N HIS A 192 22.94 -0.75 -8.82
CA HIS A 192 22.24 -0.19 -9.97
C HIS A 192 20.74 0.08 -9.74
N ARG A 193 20.20 -0.23 -8.55
CA ARG A 193 18.80 0.09 -8.24
C ARG A 193 18.66 1.51 -7.75
N ALA A 194 17.84 2.29 -8.45
CA ALA A 194 17.45 3.61 -7.99
C ALA A 194 16.70 3.51 -6.66
N VAL A 195 17.07 4.38 -5.72
CA VAL A 195 16.30 4.63 -4.50
C VAL A 195 14.97 5.21 -4.92
N THR A 196 13.92 4.39 -4.90
CA THR A 196 12.54 4.83 -5.16
C THR A 196 11.79 4.77 -3.85
N ARG A 197 12.08 5.75 -2.98
CA ARG A 197 11.27 5.97 -1.79
C ARG A 197 9.84 6.28 -2.22
N ALA A 198 8.88 5.56 -1.65
CA ALA A 198 7.52 6.06 -1.66
C ALA A 198 7.52 7.38 -0.86
N VAL A 199 6.93 8.44 -1.40
CA VAL A 199 7.09 9.83 -0.92
C VAL A 199 6.31 10.08 0.40
N GLY A 200 5.93 9.04 1.13
CA GLY A 200 5.14 9.12 2.35
C GLY A 200 5.91 8.82 3.64
N ALA A 201 5.18 8.87 4.76
CA ALA A 201 5.71 8.86 6.13
C ALA A 201 5.86 7.44 6.74
N GLY A 202 5.95 6.41 5.90
CA GLY A 202 6.06 5.00 6.29
C GLY A 202 7.38 4.31 5.90
N ASN A 203 8.40 5.08 5.53
CA ASN A 203 9.76 4.74 5.06
C ASN A 203 9.94 3.49 4.16
N TRP A 204 8.88 2.92 3.60
CA TRP A 204 8.95 1.73 2.77
C TRP A 204 9.61 2.02 1.40
N GLU A 205 10.73 1.37 1.10
CA GLU A 205 11.36 1.42 -0.23
C GLU A 205 10.80 0.35 -1.18
N ILE A 206 9.49 0.38 -1.38
CA ILE A 206 8.84 -0.48 -2.34
C ILE A 206 8.88 0.20 -3.70
N GLY A 207 9.84 -0.19 -4.53
CA GLY A 207 9.93 0.28 -5.92
C GLY A 207 8.75 -0.18 -6.79
N GLY A 208 8.64 0.39 -7.99
CA GLY A 208 7.63 0.03 -8.99
C GLY A 208 6.28 0.76 -8.84
N GLN A 209 5.41 0.59 -9.84
CA GLN A 209 4.07 1.18 -9.86
C GLN A 209 3.06 0.32 -9.10
N HIS A 210 2.57 0.82 -7.97
CA HIS A 210 1.60 0.12 -7.13
C HIS A 210 0.76 1.12 -6.32
N VAL A 211 -0.23 0.60 -5.61
CA VAL A 211 -0.84 1.29 -4.46
C VAL A 211 -0.41 0.56 -3.20
N LEU A 212 0.18 1.27 -2.25
CA LEU A 212 0.56 0.73 -0.95
C LEU A 212 -0.45 1.20 0.11
N LEU A 213 -0.99 0.27 0.89
CA LEU A 213 -1.80 0.52 2.07
C LEU A 213 -1.05 -0.03 3.30
N ALA A 214 -0.57 0.85 4.18
CA ALA A 214 0.23 0.46 5.35
C ALA A 214 -0.50 0.77 6.67
N GLY A 215 -0.27 -0.09 7.68
CA GLY A 215 -0.99 -0.08 8.95
C GLY A 215 -0.70 1.12 9.87
N CYS A 216 0.50 1.71 9.81
CA CYS A 216 0.98 2.73 10.75
C CYS A 216 2.07 3.58 10.09
N ARG A 217 2.39 4.75 10.67
CA ARG A 217 3.59 5.54 10.34
C ARG A 217 4.85 5.00 11.00
N ASP A 218 6.00 5.56 10.61
CA ASP A 218 7.31 5.27 11.20
C ASP A 218 7.49 5.72 12.67
N THR A 219 6.42 6.09 13.37
CA THR A 219 6.47 6.50 14.79
C THR A 219 5.35 5.86 15.61
N GLU A 220 4.57 4.99 15.00
CA GLU A 220 3.31 4.48 15.54
C GLU A 220 3.26 2.95 15.49
N GLU A 221 2.28 2.38 16.19
CA GLU A 221 2.09 0.94 16.30
C GLU A 221 0.81 0.49 15.59
N SER A 222 0.81 -0.73 15.04
CA SER A 222 -0.35 -1.36 14.42
C SER A 222 -0.95 -2.29 15.45
N HIS A 223 -2.13 -1.91 15.93
CA HIS A 223 -2.79 -2.55 17.05
C HIS A 223 -3.63 -3.75 16.61
N GLU A 224 -3.65 -4.78 17.46
CA GLU A 224 -4.64 -5.85 17.39
C GLU A 224 -6.02 -5.35 17.90
N TYR A 225 -7.06 -5.49 17.09
CA TYR A 225 -8.46 -5.19 17.39
C TYR A 225 -9.18 -6.44 17.88
N ALA A 226 -9.73 -6.37 19.10
CA ALA A 226 -10.51 -7.44 19.69
C ALA A 226 -11.98 -7.35 19.27
N LEU A 227 -12.47 -8.39 18.61
CA LEU A 227 -13.86 -8.56 18.20
C LEU A 227 -14.57 -9.57 19.10
N PHE A 228 -15.85 -9.32 19.39
CA PHE A 228 -16.70 -10.26 20.09
C PHE A 228 -17.85 -10.69 19.18
N ALA A 229 -17.89 -11.98 18.83
CA ALA A 229 -18.94 -12.56 18.00
C ALA A 229 -19.32 -13.95 18.52
N GLY A 230 -20.62 -14.23 18.64
CA GLY A 230 -21.10 -15.55 19.07
C GLY A 230 -20.57 -16.02 20.42
N GLY A 231 -20.30 -15.10 21.36
CA GLY A 231 -19.73 -15.41 22.68
C GLY A 231 -18.23 -15.71 22.68
N ARG A 232 -17.53 -15.56 21.56
CA ARG A 232 -16.09 -15.77 21.43
C ARG A 232 -15.36 -14.47 21.06
N ARG A 233 -14.14 -14.33 21.57
CA ARG A 233 -13.24 -13.21 21.24
C ARG A 233 -12.31 -13.64 20.11
N TYR A 234 -12.22 -12.81 19.07
CA TYR A 234 -11.32 -12.97 17.93
C TYR A 234 -10.43 -11.73 17.80
N TRP A 235 -9.27 -11.89 17.18
CA TRP A 235 -8.30 -10.81 16.98
C TRP A 235 -8.11 -10.56 15.50
N GLN A 236 -7.87 -9.30 15.15
CA GLN A 236 -7.64 -8.85 13.79
C GLN A 236 -6.77 -7.59 13.81
N GLY A 237 -6.03 -7.25 12.75
CA GLY A 237 -5.36 -5.96 12.64
C GLY A 237 -6.37 -4.83 12.54
N ALA A 238 -6.16 -3.72 13.25
CA ALA A 238 -7.07 -2.58 13.19
C ALA A 238 -7.22 -2.03 11.76
N MET A 239 -6.10 -1.78 11.07
CA MET A 239 -6.13 -1.30 9.69
C MET A 239 -6.83 -2.29 8.76
N SER A 240 -6.46 -3.57 8.80
CA SER A 240 -7.08 -4.62 7.99
C SER A 240 -8.58 -4.75 8.26
N TYR A 241 -9.01 -4.72 9.52
CA TYR A 241 -10.43 -4.78 9.89
C TYR A 241 -11.21 -3.61 9.26
N PHE A 242 -10.77 -2.37 9.51
CA PHE A 242 -11.48 -1.19 8.99
C PHE A 242 -11.42 -1.11 7.46
N LEU A 243 -10.30 -1.45 6.84
CA LEU A 243 -10.18 -1.56 5.38
C LEU A 243 -11.20 -2.54 4.80
N GLN A 244 -11.31 -3.72 5.39
CA GLN A 244 -12.28 -4.73 4.94
C GLN A 244 -13.73 -4.25 5.13
N GLN A 245 -14.05 -3.54 6.21
CA GLN A 245 -15.39 -2.97 6.41
C GLN A 245 -15.71 -1.91 5.35
N GLU A 246 -14.78 -1.01 5.05
CA GLU A 246 -15.00 0.03 4.05
C GLU A 246 -15.10 -0.56 2.64
N LEU A 247 -14.28 -1.57 2.30
CA LEU A 247 -14.40 -2.31 1.03
C LEU A 247 -15.76 -3.00 0.88
N ARG A 248 -16.34 -3.55 1.96
CA ARG A 248 -17.71 -4.11 1.96
C ARG A 248 -18.79 -3.05 1.73
N GLN A 249 -18.49 -1.77 1.93
CA GLN A 249 -19.45 -0.69 1.74
C GLN A 249 -19.30 0.03 0.39
N VAL A 250 -18.25 -0.22 -0.39
CA VAL A 250 -18.03 0.41 -1.70
C VAL A 250 -19.14 0.00 -2.68
N PRO A 251 -19.99 0.92 -3.18
CA PRO A 251 -21.08 0.56 -4.09
C PRO A 251 -20.52 -0.05 -5.39
N PRO A 252 -20.98 -1.24 -5.83
CA PRO A 252 -20.46 -1.89 -7.03
C PRO A 252 -20.77 -1.10 -8.31
N THR A 253 -21.71 -0.16 -8.26
CA THR A 253 -22.14 0.69 -9.37
C THR A 253 -21.32 1.96 -9.53
N ARG A 254 -20.46 2.29 -8.56
CA ARG A 254 -19.63 3.50 -8.57
C ARG A 254 -18.16 3.12 -8.67
N VAL A 255 -17.45 3.80 -9.55
CA VAL A 255 -15.98 3.76 -9.55
C VAL A 255 -15.48 4.57 -8.34
N THR A 256 -14.95 3.87 -7.34
CA THR A 256 -14.33 4.47 -6.15
C THR A 256 -12.82 4.30 -6.24
N THR A 257 -12.07 5.36 -5.93
CA THR A 257 -10.60 5.34 -5.95
C THR A 257 -10.01 4.93 -4.60
N TYR A 258 -8.74 4.55 -4.57
CA TYR A 258 -8.05 4.29 -3.31
C TYR A 258 -8.04 5.52 -2.40
N ARG A 259 -7.91 6.74 -2.95
CA ARG A 259 -7.98 7.98 -2.19
C ARG A 259 -9.31 8.12 -1.45
N GLU A 260 -10.44 7.85 -2.13
CA GLU A 260 -11.78 7.92 -1.52
C GLU A 260 -11.97 6.83 -0.45
N LEU A 261 -11.58 5.59 -0.76
CA LEU A 261 -11.62 4.48 0.19
C LEU A 261 -10.79 4.82 1.44
N PHE A 262 -9.56 5.27 1.22
CA PHE A 262 -8.61 5.45 2.29
C PHE A 262 -8.96 6.61 3.21
N ALA A 263 -9.59 7.68 2.69
CA ALA A 263 -10.13 8.73 3.54
C ALA A 263 -11.14 8.17 4.58
N ARG A 264 -11.97 7.21 4.17
CA ARG A 264 -12.93 6.53 5.06
C ARG A 264 -12.23 5.59 6.03
N VAL A 265 -11.26 4.80 5.57
CA VAL A 265 -10.47 3.89 6.40
C VAL A 265 -9.72 4.67 7.48
N ARG A 266 -9.00 5.73 7.10
CA ARG A 266 -8.26 6.60 8.04
C ARG A 266 -9.20 7.21 9.09
N HIS A 267 -10.38 7.67 8.67
CA HIS A 267 -11.38 8.18 9.62
C HIS A 267 -11.84 7.10 10.62
N ALA A 268 -12.13 5.89 10.15
CA ALA A 268 -12.58 4.78 10.98
C ALA A 268 -11.50 4.29 11.97
N VAL A 269 -10.24 4.19 11.51
CA VAL A 269 -9.09 3.86 12.35
C VAL A 269 -8.88 4.93 13.41
N ASN A 270 -8.72 6.20 13.02
CA ASN A 270 -8.41 7.30 13.95
C ASN A 270 -9.51 7.54 14.99
N LYS A 271 -10.77 7.22 14.67
CA LYS A 271 -11.89 7.27 15.63
C LYS A 271 -11.72 6.26 16.77
N THR A 272 -11.07 5.14 16.51
CA THR A 272 -10.90 4.03 17.46
C THR A 272 -9.52 4.07 18.11
N TYR A 273 -8.49 4.36 17.32
CA TYR A 273 -7.08 4.44 17.70
C TYR A 273 -6.54 5.79 17.24
N ASN A 274 -6.54 6.78 18.14
CA ASN A 274 -6.09 8.14 17.85
C ASN A 274 -4.59 8.24 17.52
N ASN A 275 -3.79 7.24 17.89
CA ASN A 275 -2.34 7.18 17.68
C ASN A 275 -1.91 6.23 16.55
N GLN A 276 -2.85 5.74 15.73
CA GLN A 276 -2.55 4.92 14.56
C GLN A 276 -3.00 5.65 13.30
N MET A 277 -2.05 6.11 12.50
CA MET A 277 -2.27 6.83 11.25
C MET A 277 -1.88 5.93 10.07
N PRO A 278 -2.83 5.15 9.52
CA PRO A 278 -2.52 4.30 8.36
C PRO A 278 -2.08 5.19 7.18
N GLN A 279 -1.24 4.65 6.30
CA GLN A 279 -0.75 5.32 5.09
C GLN A 279 -1.32 4.71 3.80
N CYS A 280 -1.48 5.55 2.77
CA CYS A 280 -1.85 5.13 1.42
C CYS A 280 -1.01 5.90 0.40
N GLU A 281 -0.22 5.18 -0.38
CA GLU A 281 0.83 5.74 -1.24
C GLU A 281 0.78 5.13 -2.65
N GLY A 282 1.51 5.75 -3.58
CA GLY A 282 1.55 5.34 -4.99
C GLY A 282 0.36 5.88 -5.80
N ASP A 283 -0.19 5.05 -6.69
CA ASP A 283 -1.25 5.41 -7.66
C ASP A 283 -2.65 5.51 -7.01
N ILE A 284 -2.78 6.35 -5.97
CA ILE A 284 -3.96 6.38 -5.09
C ILE A 284 -5.22 6.93 -5.76
N ASP A 285 -5.10 7.57 -6.93
CA ASP A 285 -6.25 8.02 -7.74
C ASP A 285 -6.79 6.93 -8.66
N ARG A 286 -6.17 5.75 -8.69
CA ARG A 286 -6.69 4.58 -9.39
C ARG A 286 -7.96 4.04 -8.73
N ALA A 287 -8.86 3.49 -9.53
CA ALA A 287 -10.00 2.72 -9.07
C ALA A 287 -9.55 1.50 -8.23
N ILE A 288 -10.28 1.19 -7.18
CA ILE A 288 -9.98 0.04 -6.30
C ILE A 288 -9.94 -1.25 -7.14
N PHE A 289 -8.78 -1.91 -7.12
CA PHE A 289 -8.46 -3.12 -7.89
C PHE A 289 -8.70 -3.00 -9.41
N GLY A 290 -8.92 -1.79 -9.93
CA GLY A 290 -9.16 -1.53 -11.34
C GLY A 290 -7.99 -0.84 -12.00
N GLY A 291 -7.87 -0.95 -13.32
CA GLY A 291 -6.90 -0.18 -14.11
C GLY A 291 -7.38 1.25 -14.47
N LEU A 292 -8.63 1.58 -14.17
CA LEU A 292 -9.19 2.90 -14.49
C LEU A 292 -8.64 3.95 -13.52
N ARG A 293 -8.19 5.07 -14.07
CA ARG A 293 -7.85 6.29 -13.32
C ARG A 293 -8.93 7.31 -13.65
N PRO A 294 -9.97 7.46 -12.81
CA PRO A 294 -10.96 8.49 -13.03
C PRO A 294 -10.25 9.83 -13.07
N VAL A 295 -10.30 10.51 -14.22
CA VAL A 295 -9.74 11.85 -14.33
C VAL A 295 -10.56 12.73 -13.39
N ARG A 296 -9.96 13.13 -12.27
CA ARG A 296 -10.48 14.27 -11.52
C ARG A 296 -9.97 15.51 -12.24
N GLU A 297 -10.83 16.08 -13.06
CA GLU A 297 -10.57 17.40 -13.61
C GLU A 297 -10.67 18.38 -12.45
N ALA A 298 -9.51 18.74 -11.89
CA ALA A 298 -9.42 19.72 -10.83
C ALA A 298 -9.64 21.10 -11.46
N PHE A 299 -10.78 21.69 -11.19
CA PHE A 299 -11.03 23.10 -11.45
C PHE A 299 -10.63 23.89 -10.21
N TYR A 300 -9.84 24.94 -10.43
CA TYR A 300 -9.50 25.94 -9.43
C TYR A 300 -10.25 27.22 -9.75
N THR A 301 -10.77 27.87 -8.73
CA THR A 301 -11.48 29.14 -8.86
C THR A 301 -10.47 30.27 -8.72
N ILE A 302 -10.61 31.31 -9.55
CA ILE A 302 -9.89 32.57 -9.34
C ILE A 302 -10.49 33.25 -8.12
N VAL A 303 -9.70 33.42 -7.06
CA VAL A 303 -10.13 34.03 -5.79
C VAL A 303 -9.82 35.51 -5.72
N ASP A 304 -8.75 35.98 -6.37
CA ASP A 304 -8.35 37.38 -6.36
C ASP A 304 -7.52 37.75 -7.59
N ARG A 305 -7.46 39.04 -7.90
CA ARG A 305 -6.58 39.62 -8.92
C ARG A 305 -5.96 40.89 -8.37
N ARG A 306 -4.67 40.82 -8.07
CA ARG A 306 -3.90 41.95 -7.52
C ARG A 306 -2.47 41.92 -8.02
N ASP A 307 -1.87 43.10 -8.16
CA ASP A 307 -0.46 43.28 -8.55
C ASP A 307 -0.09 42.59 -9.89
N GLY A 308 -1.05 42.49 -10.81
CA GLY A 308 -0.86 41.80 -12.09
C GLY A 308 -0.88 40.27 -12.01
N LEU A 309 -1.11 39.71 -10.82
CA LEU A 309 -1.20 38.28 -10.55
C LEU A 309 -2.65 37.82 -10.38
N VAL A 310 -2.89 36.57 -10.75
CA VAL A 310 -4.18 35.88 -10.55
C VAL A 310 -3.98 34.87 -9.42
N TRP A 311 -4.76 35.02 -8.36
CA TRP A 311 -4.76 34.11 -7.23
C TRP A 311 -5.87 33.08 -7.40
N ILE A 312 -5.56 31.83 -7.09
CA ILE A 312 -6.49 30.70 -7.18
C ILE A 312 -6.64 30.01 -5.82
N ASP A 313 -7.73 29.26 -5.64
CA ASP A 313 -7.96 28.39 -4.47
C ASP A 313 -7.18 27.06 -4.56
N GLY A 314 -5.96 27.10 -5.09
CA GLY A 314 -5.07 25.96 -5.30
C GLY A 314 -3.62 26.31 -4.95
N GLY A 315 -2.82 25.30 -4.62
CA GLY A 315 -1.42 25.50 -4.21
C GLY A 315 -0.63 24.20 -4.15
N VAL A 316 0.50 24.19 -3.44
CA VAL A 316 1.42 23.04 -3.36
C VAL A 316 0.73 21.77 -2.85
N ALA A 317 -0.20 21.90 -1.89
CA ALA A 317 -1.01 20.77 -1.39
C ALA A 317 -1.90 20.11 -2.47
N HIS A 318 -2.18 20.83 -3.55
CA HIS A 318 -2.92 20.36 -4.73
C HIS A 318 -1.99 19.98 -5.90
N GLY A 319 -0.67 19.94 -5.66
CA GLY A 319 0.34 19.61 -6.67
C GLY A 319 0.72 20.78 -7.60
N LEU A 320 0.28 22.01 -7.30
CA LEU A 320 0.64 23.19 -8.08
C LEU A 320 1.97 23.77 -7.60
N THR A 321 2.99 23.71 -8.46
CA THR A 321 4.34 24.24 -8.20
C THR A 321 4.70 25.35 -9.18
N VAL A 322 5.69 26.18 -8.85
CA VAL A 322 6.21 27.21 -9.77
C VAL A 322 6.60 26.57 -11.10
N GLY A 323 6.05 27.12 -12.19
CA GLY A 323 6.21 26.60 -13.54
C GLY A 323 5.05 25.75 -14.03
N SER A 324 4.14 25.30 -13.16
CA SER A 324 2.90 24.60 -13.55
C SER A 324 2.05 25.48 -14.46
N GLU A 325 1.44 24.86 -15.47
CA GLU A 325 0.52 25.53 -16.41
C GLU A 325 -0.93 25.17 -16.11
N LEU A 326 -1.80 26.18 -16.10
CA LEU A 326 -3.23 26.06 -15.88
C LEU A 326 -3.99 26.63 -17.07
N LEU A 327 -4.93 25.85 -17.60
CA LEU A 327 -5.84 26.31 -18.63
C LEU A 327 -7.05 26.99 -17.98
N VAL A 328 -7.39 28.18 -18.47
CA VAL A 328 -8.55 28.95 -17.99
C VAL A 328 -9.74 28.66 -18.89
N PHE A 329 -10.88 28.35 -18.29
CA PHE A 329 -12.14 28.09 -18.99
C PHE A 329 -13.27 28.96 -18.45
N PRO A 330 -14.39 29.09 -19.18
CA PRO A 330 -15.58 29.77 -18.66
C PRO A 330 -16.06 29.15 -17.33
N PRO A 331 -16.61 29.94 -16.39
CA PRO A 331 -16.99 29.48 -15.05
C PRO A 331 -18.09 28.41 -15.03
N GLU A 332 -18.85 28.27 -16.11
CA GLU A 332 -19.85 27.21 -16.34
C GLU A 332 -19.22 25.86 -16.72
N THR A 333 -17.92 25.81 -16.99
CA THR A 333 -17.22 24.57 -17.32
C THR A 333 -17.25 23.62 -16.13
N ARG A 334 -17.73 22.40 -16.38
CA ARG A 334 -17.76 21.31 -15.39
C ARG A 334 -16.92 20.12 -15.81
N LEU A 335 -16.67 19.99 -17.11
CA LEU A 335 -15.83 18.95 -17.69
C LEU A 335 -14.96 19.53 -18.83
N ARG A 336 -13.67 19.17 -18.89
CA ARG A 336 -12.72 19.55 -19.95
C ARG A 336 -13.18 19.05 -21.31
N ALA A 337 -13.75 17.84 -21.36
CA ALA A 337 -14.33 17.27 -22.57
C ALA A 337 -15.40 18.17 -23.22
N THR A 338 -16.06 19.02 -22.42
CA THR A 338 -17.07 19.98 -22.86
C THR A 338 -16.61 21.43 -22.84
N ALA A 339 -15.36 21.70 -22.43
CA ALA A 339 -14.89 23.04 -22.07
C ALA A 339 -14.57 23.95 -23.27
N GLY A 340 -14.57 23.40 -24.50
CA GLY A 340 -14.16 24.14 -25.69
C GLY A 340 -12.70 24.62 -25.63
N THR A 341 -12.40 25.71 -26.35
CA THR A 341 -11.05 26.30 -26.35
C THR A 341 -10.78 27.05 -25.04
N PRO A 342 -9.61 26.86 -24.41
CA PRO A 342 -9.23 27.64 -23.23
C PRO A 342 -9.26 29.15 -23.52
N LEU A 343 -9.75 29.94 -22.56
CA LEU A 343 -9.74 31.40 -22.60
C LEU A 343 -8.34 31.98 -22.44
N ALA A 344 -7.48 31.29 -21.68
CA ALA A 344 -6.09 31.68 -21.43
C ALA A 344 -5.29 30.48 -20.89
N THR A 345 -3.97 30.63 -20.86
CA THR A 345 -3.06 29.78 -20.09
C THR A 345 -2.41 30.63 -19.01
N LEU A 346 -2.51 30.22 -17.76
CA LEU A 346 -1.80 30.81 -16.62
C LEU A 346 -0.60 29.94 -16.27
N ARG A 347 0.45 30.58 -15.77
CA ARG A 347 1.61 29.89 -15.22
C ARG A 347 1.74 30.26 -13.75
N ILE A 348 1.96 29.26 -12.88
CA ILE A 348 2.24 29.52 -11.47
C ILE A 348 3.63 30.15 -11.38
N VAL A 349 3.68 31.38 -10.87
CA VAL A 349 4.93 32.16 -10.70
C VAL A 349 5.39 32.24 -9.25
N GLU A 350 4.49 32.00 -8.30
CA GLU A 350 4.77 31.95 -6.86
C GLU A 350 3.77 31.01 -6.15
N ASP A 351 4.20 30.44 -5.03
CA ASP A 351 3.39 29.61 -4.14
C ASP A 351 2.97 30.37 -2.88
N GLY A 352 1.67 30.33 -2.55
CA GLY A 352 1.13 30.93 -1.33
C GLY A 352 1.32 29.99 -0.13
N ALA A 353 2.11 30.42 0.85
CA ALA A 353 2.36 29.66 2.08
C ALA A 353 1.12 29.64 3.00
N VAL A 354 0.79 28.46 3.54
CA VAL A 354 -0.09 28.31 4.71
C VAL A 354 0.67 27.60 5.82
N THR A 355 0.58 28.11 7.04
CA THR A 355 1.15 27.47 8.23
C THR A 355 0.00 26.92 9.07
N SER A 356 0.05 25.64 9.45
CA SER A 356 -0.86 25.08 10.46
C SER A 356 -0.30 25.35 11.85
N GLY A 357 -1.12 25.93 12.74
CA GLY A 357 -0.85 26.00 14.17
C GLY A 357 -1.22 24.70 14.88
#